data_AF-A0A604RCA6-F1
#
_entry.id   AF-A0A604RCA6-F1
#
_cell.length_a   1.000
_cell.length_b   1.000
_cell.length_c   1.000
_cell.angle_alpha   90.00
_cell.angle_beta   90.00
_cell.angle_gamma   90.00
#
_symmetry.space_group_name_H-M   'P 1'
#
loop_
_entity.id
_entity.type
_entity.pdbx_description
1 polymer ?
#
loop_
_entity_poly.entity_id
_entity_poly.type
_entity_poly.pdbx_seq_one_letter_code
_entity_poly.pdbx_strand_id
1 'polypeptide(L)'
;YPQNLSRDNLKQMARYVNNTYVHYSGNCVLLSACLHYNIHHRQDILSSKNTASPTVGLDSAIVDKIIFGHELNQSYCLNSIDEVEKEILNRYDIKRESSFIISAENYIVPIIGECGHDFNAVVICEYDKKPYVQFIDSWKTSNILPSLQEIKKHFSSSGEFYVRAYDEKHD
;
A
#
# COMPACT_ATOMS: atom_id res chain seq x y z
N TYR A 1 2.54 16.94 -6.20
CA TYR A 1 2.73 16.91 -4.74
C TYR A 1 4.17 17.26 -4.38
N PRO A 2 4.43 17.80 -3.18
CA PRO A 2 5.79 18.10 -2.72
C PRO A 2 6.67 16.85 -2.65
N GLN A 3 7.99 17.03 -2.68
CA GLN A 3 8.93 15.91 -2.55
C GLN A 3 8.83 15.21 -1.18
N ASN A 4 8.75 16.01 -0.10
CA ASN A 4 8.42 15.53 1.23
C ASN A 4 6.89 15.55 1.41
N LEU A 5 6.27 14.37 1.35
CA LEU A 5 4.82 14.22 1.42
C LEU A 5 4.33 14.40 2.86
N SER A 6 3.27 15.19 3.04
CA SER A 6 2.55 15.23 4.32
C SER A 6 1.52 14.11 4.42
N ARG A 7 1.07 13.84 5.65
CA ARG A 7 -0.05 12.90 5.90
C ARG A 7 -1.31 13.30 5.14
N ASP A 8 -1.59 14.59 5.01
CA ASP A 8 -2.76 15.10 4.26
C ASP A 8 -2.61 14.89 2.74
N ASN A 9 -1.39 14.99 2.20
CA ASN A 9 -1.14 14.66 0.80
C ASN A 9 -1.45 13.18 0.54
N LEU A 10 -0.97 12.28 1.39
CA LEU A 10 -1.26 10.84 1.27
C LEU A 10 -2.76 10.54 1.36
N LYS A 11 -3.48 11.25 2.23
CA LYS A 11 -4.95 11.16 2.30
C LYS A 11 -5.62 11.56 0.99
N GLN A 12 -5.13 12.61 0.34
CA GLN A 12 -5.67 13.10 -0.93
C GLN A 12 -5.37 12.11 -2.07
N MET A 13 -4.13 11.63 -2.17
CA MET A 13 -3.72 10.65 -3.19
C MET A 13 -4.50 9.34 -3.06
N ALA A 14 -4.68 8.85 -1.82
CA ALA A 14 -5.45 7.64 -1.56
C ALA A 14 -6.94 7.78 -1.91
N ARG A 15 -7.51 8.98 -1.74
CA ARG A 15 -8.88 9.29 -2.20
C ARG A 15 -8.97 9.40 -3.71
N TYR A 16 -7.93 9.90 -4.38
CA TYR A 16 -7.90 10.04 -5.83
C TYR A 16 -7.89 8.67 -6.53
N VAL A 17 -7.06 7.73 -6.06
CA VAL A 17 -6.91 6.41 -6.72
C VAL A 17 -8.18 5.59 -6.66
N ASN A 18 -8.96 5.71 -5.58
CA ASN A 18 -10.21 4.99 -5.41
C ASN A 18 -11.39 5.82 -5.93
N ASN A 19 -11.59 5.77 -7.25
CA ASN A 19 -12.65 6.46 -7.96
C ASN A 19 -13.79 5.50 -8.34
N THR A 20 -14.05 4.50 -7.50
CA THR A 20 -15.08 3.49 -7.77
C THR A 20 -16.48 4.10 -7.67
N TYR A 21 -17.42 3.48 -8.37
CA TYR A 21 -18.82 3.81 -8.20
C TYR A 21 -19.30 3.45 -6.79
N VAL A 22 -20.32 4.17 -6.30
CA VAL A 22 -21.02 3.78 -5.07
C VAL A 22 -21.49 2.32 -5.21
N HIS A 23 -21.31 1.53 -4.15
CA HIS A 23 -21.55 0.08 -4.10
C HIS A 23 -20.46 -0.82 -4.72
N TYR A 24 -19.37 -0.24 -5.24
CA TYR A 24 -18.21 -1.00 -5.72
C TYR A 24 -16.97 -0.68 -4.89
N SER A 25 -16.25 -1.72 -4.46
CA SER A 25 -15.05 -1.56 -3.63
C SER A 25 -13.75 -1.45 -4.43
N GLY A 26 -13.78 -1.80 -5.72
CA GLY A 26 -12.55 -1.99 -6.51
C GLY A 26 -11.73 -3.17 -5.99
N ASN A 27 -10.49 -3.29 -6.47
CA ASN A 27 -9.57 -4.37 -6.08
C ASN A 27 -8.30 -3.77 -5.47
N CYS A 28 -7.88 -4.27 -4.32
CA CYS A 28 -6.79 -3.70 -3.52
C CYS A 28 -5.42 -3.78 -4.21
N VAL A 29 -5.15 -4.83 -5.00
CA VAL A 29 -3.90 -4.98 -5.77
C VAL A 29 -3.75 -3.83 -6.78
N LEU A 30 -4.80 -3.57 -7.57
CA LEU A 30 -4.78 -2.49 -8.56
C LEU A 30 -4.73 -1.10 -7.89
N LEU A 31 -5.53 -0.87 -6.85
CA LEU A 31 -5.56 0.40 -6.15
C LEU A 31 -4.20 0.73 -5.50
N SER A 32 -3.56 -0.26 -4.89
CA SER A 32 -2.28 -0.09 -4.21
C SER A 32 -1.13 0.11 -5.20
N ALA A 33 -1.16 -0.54 -6.37
CA ALA A 33 -0.21 -0.27 -7.45
C ALA A 33 -0.40 1.15 -8.04
N CYS A 34 -1.64 1.58 -8.30
CA CYS A 34 -1.92 2.94 -8.76
C CYS A 34 -1.44 4.00 -7.75
N LEU A 35 -1.68 3.77 -6.46
CA LEU A 35 -1.23 4.68 -5.41
C LEU A 35 0.29 4.74 -5.33
N HIS A 36 0.96 3.59 -5.37
CA HIS A 36 2.42 3.53 -5.36
C HIS A 36 3.04 4.28 -6.54
N TYR A 37 2.49 4.09 -7.74
CA TYR A 37 2.91 4.83 -8.95
C TYR A 37 2.71 6.34 -8.80
N ASN A 38 1.54 6.77 -8.33
CA ASN A 38 1.25 8.18 -8.11
C ASN A 38 2.17 8.81 -7.06
N ILE A 39 2.46 8.09 -5.97
CA ILE A 39 3.41 8.51 -4.94
C ILE A 39 4.77 8.70 -5.58
N HIS A 40 5.26 7.70 -6.31
CA HIS A 40 6.55 7.75 -6.99
C HIS A 40 6.70 8.99 -7.87
N HIS A 41 5.72 9.25 -8.74
CA HIS A 41 5.71 10.43 -9.62
C HIS A 41 5.23 11.73 -8.97
N ARG A 42 4.90 11.70 -7.67
CA ARG A 42 4.37 12.84 -6.91
C ARG A 42 3.18 13.51 -7.60
N GLN A 43 2.31 12.74 -8.25
CA GLN A 43 1.18 13.28 -9.00
C GLN A 43 0.01 12.29 -9.01
N ASP A 44 -1.21 12.83 -9.01
CA ASP A 44 -2.43 12.07 -9.20
C ASP A 44 -2.59 11.71 -10.69
N ILE A 45 -2.03 10.59 -11.11
CA ILE A 45 -2.06 10.11 -12.51
C ILE A 45 -3.07 8.99 -12.65
N LEU A 46 -2.79 7.86 -12.01
CA LEU A 46 -3.58 6.64 -12.11
C LEU A 46 -4.70 6.60 -11.07
N SER A 47 -5.88 6.17 -11.49
CA SER A 47 -7.02 5.88 -10.61
C SER A 47 -7.83 4.73 -11.18
N SER A 48 -8.64 4.09 -10.34
CA SER A 48 -9.44 2.94 -10.71
C SER A 48 -10.93 3.21 -10.55
N LYS A 49 -11.70 2.84 -11.57
CA LYS A 49 -13.16 2.72 -11.53
C LYS A 49 -13.62 1.26 -11.58
N ASN A 50 -12.76 0.34 -11.11
CA ASN A 50 -12.96 -1.10 -11.27
C ASN A 50 -14.30 -1.57 -10.67
N THR A 51 -15.11 -2.22 -11.50
CA THR A 51 -16.38 -2.84 -11.12
C THR A 51 -16.29 -4.37 -11.00
N ALA A 52 -15.13 -4.96 -11.28
CA ALA A 52 -14.89 -6.38 -11.14
C ALA A 52 -14.75 -6.80 -9.66
N SER A 53 -14.52 -8.10 -9.43
CA SER A 53 -14.41 -8.65 -8.09
C SER A 53 -13.31 -7.97 -7.26
N PRO A 54 -13.57 -7.66 -5.98
CA PRO A 54 -12.55 -7.12 -5.08
C PRO A 54 -11.47 -8.12 -4.69
N THR A 55 -11.72 -9.42 -4.82
CA THR A 55 -10.87 -10.49 -4.25
C THR A 55 -10.20 -11.40 -5.26
N VAL A 56 -10.74 -11.51 -6.48
CA VAL A 56 -10.26 -12.47 -7.48
C VAL A 56 -10.07 -11.83 -8.86
N GLY A 57 -9.20 -12.43 -9.67
CA GLY A 57 -9.03 -12.08 -11.09
C GLY A 57 -8.00 -10.99 -11.37
N LEU A 58 -7.29 -10.49 -10.36
CA LEU A 58 -6.18 -9.55 -10.53
C LEU A 58 -4.96 -10.05 -9.75
N ASP A 59 -4.00 -10.56 -10.50
CA ASP A 59 -2.71 -11.06 -10.02
C ASP A 59 -1.71 -9.90 -9.90
N SER A 60 -0.98 -9.83 -8.77
CA SER A 60 -0.03 -8.75 -8.49
C SER A 60 1.13 -8.71 -9.47
N ALA A 61 1.66 -9.85 -9.93
CA ALA A 61 2.74 -9.88 -10.91
C ALA A 61 2.30 -9.35 -12.28
N ILE A 62 1.04 -9.60 -12.67
CA ILE A 62 0.47 -9.05 -13.91
C ILE A 62 0.24 -7.55 -13.76
N VAL A 63 -0.35 -7.11 -12.65
CA VAL A 63 -0.59 -5.68 -12.38
C VAL A 63 0.74 -4.92 -12.35
N ASP A 64 1.76 -5.47 -11.69
CA ASP A 64 3.07 -4.85 -11.59
C ASP A 64 3.71 -4.70 -12.99
N LYS A 65 3.67 -5.75 -13.84
CA LYS A 65 4.16 -5.67 -15.23
C LYS A 65 3.45 -4.61 -16.07
N ILE A 66 2.14 -4.41 -15.85
CA ILE A 66 1.37 -3.41 -16.60
C ILE A 66 1.68 -1.98 -16.12
N ILE A 67 1.81 -1.77 -14.80
CA ILE A 67 1.94 -0.44 -14.21
C ILE A 67 3.41 0.03 -14.16
N PHE A 68 4.32 -0.87 -13.85
CA PHE A 68 5.74 -0.60 -13.63
C PHE A 68 6.66 -1.14 -14.73
N GLY A 69 6.11 -1.88 -15.70
CA GLY A 69 6.87 -2.50 -16.80
C GLY A 69 7.57 -3.82 -16.43
N HIS A 70 7.63 -4.16 -15.14
CA HIS A 70 8.23 -5.40 -14.63
C HIS A 70 7.59 -5.81 -13.29
N GLU A 71 7.85 -7.04 -12.87
CA GLU A 71 7.43 -7.54 -11.56
C GLU A 71 8.34 -7.00 -10.46
N LEU A 72 7.75 -6.44 -9.40
CA LEU A 72 8.54 -5.83 -8.32
C LEU A 72 9.15 -6.89 -7.42
N ASN A 73 10.43 -6.72 -7.10
CA ASN A 73 11.13 -7.60 -6.16
C ASN A 73 10.51 -7.51 -4.76
N GLN A 74 10.12 -8.66 -4.22
CA GLN A 74 9.55 -8.78 -2.88
C GLN A 74 10.63 -9.00 -1.81
N SER A 75 10.33 -8.59 -0.58
CA SER A 75 11.09 -8.97 0.61
C SER A 75 10.96 -10.47 0.91
N TYR A 76 11.77 -10.94 1.86
CA TYR A 76 11.44 -12.16 2.60
C TYR A 76 10.11 -12.00 3.36
N CYS A 77 9.50 -13.13 3.71
CA CYS A 77 8.29 -13.17 4.54
C CYS A 77 8.56 -12.54 5.92
N LEU A 78 7.63 -11.69 6.36
CA LEU A 78 7.59 -11.05 7.67
C LEU A 78 6.34 -11.55 8.41
N ASN A 79 6.43 -11.77 9.72
CA ASN A 79 5.41 -12.50 10.49
C ASN A 79 4.43 -11.57 11.23
N SER A 80 4.65 -10.26 11.15
CA SER A 80 3.75 -9.28 11.76
C SER A 80 3.87 -7.91 11.11
N ILE A 81 2.81 -7.11 11.23
CA ILE A 81 2.82 -5.72 10.78
C ILE A 81 3.81 -4.83 11.58
N ASP A 82 4.15 -5.23 12.82
CA ASP A 82 5.22 -4.57 13.58
C ASP A 82 6.60 -4.85 12.96
N GLU A 83 6.84 -6.08 12.46
CA GLU A 83 8.04 -6.41 11.69
C GLU A 83 8.08 -5.66 10.35
N VAL A 84 6.93 -5.50 9.68
CA VAL A 84 6.81 -4.66 8.47
C VAL A 84 7.20 -3.22 8.74
N GLU A 85 6.68 -2.60 9.80
CA GLU A 85 7.05 -1.22 10.18
C GLU A 85 8.55 -1.10 10.43
N LYS A 86 9.13 -2.06 11.18
CA LYS A 86 10.56 -2.08 11.47
C LYS A 86 11.41 -2.22 10.21
N GLU A 87 11.03 -3.11 9.29
CA GLU A 87 11.75 -3.33 8.04
C GLU A 87 11.71 -2.10 7.13
N ILE A 88 10.55 -1.44 7.02
CA ILE A 88 10.39 -0.19 6.28
C ILE A 88 11.31 0.91 6.84
N LEU A 89 11.32 1.09 8.16
CA LEU A 89 12.19 2.09 8.81
C LEU A 89 13.67 1.76 8.61
N ASN A 90 14.05 0.48 8.62
CA ASN A 90 15.41 0.03 8.34
C ASN A 90 15.84 0.37 6.89
N ARG A 91 14.98 0.08 5.90
CA ARG A 91 15.24 0.46 4.49
C ARG A 91 15.34 1.97 4.31
N TYR A 92 14.51 2.72 5.02
CA TYR A 92 14.57 4.18 5.01
C TYR A 92 15.86 4.73 5.63
N ASP A 93 16.35 4.12 6.71
CA ASP A 93 17.60 4.57 7.34
C ASP A 93 18.82 4.33 6.44
N ILE A 94 18.88 3.15 5.79
CA ILE A 94 20.03 2.75 4.97
C ILE A 94 20.01 3.42 3.59
N LYS A 95 18.85 3.44 2.91
CA LYS A 95 18.74 3.81 1.50
C LYS A 95 17.79 4.97 1.20
N ARG A 96 17.09 5.48 2.23
CA ARG A 96 16.02 6.48 2.08
C ARG A 96 14.85 5.99 1.21
N GLU A 97 14.69 4.68 1.04
CA GLU A 97 13.48 4.10 0.43
C GLU A 97 12.27 4.44 1.32
N SER A 98 11.25 5.08 0.75
CA SER A 98 10.20 5.73 1.55
C SER A 98 8.76 5.37 1.15
N SER A 99 8.54 4.57 0.11
CA SER A 99 7.21 4.17 -0.37
C SER A 99 7.23 2.69 -0.71
N PHE A 100 6.23 1.95 -0.27
CA PHE A 100 6.15 0.50 -0.42
C PHE A 100 4.71 0.04 -0.63
N ILE A 101 4.57 -1.10 -1.31
CA ILE A 101 3.36 -1.90 -1.34
C ILE A 101 3.56 -3.07 -0.38
N ILE A 102 2.55 -3.31 0.46
CA ILE A 102 2.51 -4.39 1.44
C ILE A 102 1.48 -5.40 0.98
N SER A 103 1.90 -6.65 0.79
CA SER A 103 1.02 -7.78 0.53
C SER A 103 0.84 -8.57 1.82
N ALA A 104 -0.40 -8.82 2.22
CA ALA A 104 -0.72 -9.65 3.37
C ALA A 104 -1.59 -10.84 2.94
N GLU A 105 -1.31 -12.04 3.43
CA GLU A 105 -2.06 -13.25 3.03
C GLU A 105 -3.40 -13.43 3.77
N ASN A 106 -3.45 -13.07 5.06
CA ASN A 106 -4.57 -13.35 5.95
C ASN A 106 -5.21 -12.06 6.52
N TYR A 107 -5.53 -11.10 5.64
CA TYR A 107 -6.26 -9.90 6.05
C TYR A 107 -7.75 -10.22 6.26
N ILE A 108 -8.30 -9.83 7.40
CA ILE A 108 -9.71 -10.04 7.75
C ILE A 108 -10.58 -8.92 7.17
N VAL A 109 -11.28 -9.25 6.09
CA VAL A 109 -12.28 -8.39 5.45
C VAL A 109 -13.68 -8.75 5.95
N PRO A 110 -14.59 -7.79 6.14
CA PRO A 110 -15.97 -8.08 6.51
C PRO A 110 -16.64 -9.08 5.56
N ILE A 111 -17.45 -9.99 6.12
CA ILE A 111 -18.22 -11.03 5.41
C ILE A 111 -17.38 -12.21 4.90
N ILE A 112 -16.29 -11.95 4.17
CA ILE A 112 -15.51 -13.01 3.51
C ILE A 112 -14.46 -13.67 4.42
N GLY A 113 -14.04 -13.00 5.50
CA GLY A 113 -13.01 -13.51 6.41
C GLY A 113 -11.60 -13.23 5.91
N GLU A 114 -10.68 -14.17 6.13
CA GLU A 114 -9.26 -14.06 5.77
C GLU A 114 -9.08 -14.13 4.24
N CYS A 115 -8.35 -13.18 3.69
CA CYS A 115 -7.99 -13.14 2.28
C CYS A 115 -6.72 -12.32 2.02
N GLY A 116 -6.15 -12.53 0.84
CA GLY A 116 -5.03 -11.72 0.35
C GLY A 116 -5.44 -10.25 0.18
N HIS A 117 -4.61 -9.34 0.69
CA HIS A 117 -4.88 -7.90 0.62
C HIS A 117 -3.60 -7.09 0.44
N ASP A 118 -3.59 -6.23 -0.58
CA ASP A 118 -2.52 -5.28 -0.84
C ASP A 118 -2.89 -3.88 -0.32
N PHE A 119 -2.00 -3.26 0.44
CA PHE A 119 -2.11 -1.86 0.87
C PHE A 119 -0.74 -1.17 0.76
N ASN A 120 -0.63 0.11 1.10
CA ASN A 120 0.61 0.87 0.96
C ASN A 120 1.17 1.30 2.32
N ALA A 121 2.46 1.62 2.33
CA ALA A 121 3.11 2.26 3.46
C ALA A 121 4.10 3.31 2.97
N VAL A 122 4.09 4.48 3.62
CA VAL A 122 4.99 5.60 3.29
C VAL A 122 5.64 6.13 4.55
N VAL A 123 6.95 6.38 4.50
CA VAL A 123 7.67 7.05 5.58
C VAL A 123 7.44 8.56 5.49
N ILE A 124 6.89 9.15 6.55
CA ILE A 124 6.65 10.59 6.66
C ILE A 124 7.72 11.22 7.55
N CYS A 125 8.29 12.33 7.08
CA CYS A 125 9.25 13.13 7.84
C CYS A 125 8.68 14.52 8.13
N GLU A 126 8.02 14.67 9.28
CA GLU A 126 7.56 15.97 9.77
C GLU A 126 8.71 16.78 10.40
N TYR A 127 8.57 18.10 10.40
CA TYR A 127 9.57 18.99 11.02
C TYR A 127 9.73 18.66 12.51
N ASP A 128 10.99 18.47 12.93
CA ASP A 128 11.38 18.16 14.31
C ASP A 128 10.75 16.88 14.91
N LYS A 129 10.34 15.94 14.04
CA LYS A 129 9.84 14.62 14.46
C LYS A 129 10.68 13.51 13.85
N LYS A 130 10.76 12.39 14.58
CA LYS A 130 11.32 11.15 14.03
C LYS A 130 10.48 10.70 12.83
N PRO A 131 11.13 10.19 11.76
CA PRO A 131 10.42 9.53 10.67
C PRO A 131 9.53 8.42 11.23
N TYR A 132 8.31 8.30 10.70
CA TYR A 132 7.36 7.26 11.09
C TYR A 132 6.69 6.68 9.84
N VAL A 133 6.19 5.45 9.96
CA VAL A 133 5.47 4.78 8.87
C VAL A 133 4.00 5.14 8.95
N GLN A 134 3.45 5.66 7.86
CA GLN A 134 2.01 5.78 7.68
C GLN A 134 1.54 4.68 6.74
N PHE A 135 0.77 3.73 7.27
CA PHE A 135 0.03 2.77 6.47
C PHE A 135 -1.14 3.45 5.75
N ILE A 136 -1.43 3.02 4.53
CA ILE A 136 -2.46 3.61 3.68
C ILE A 136 -3.24 2.48 3.02
N ASP A 137 -4.52 2.38 3.34
CA ASP A 137 -5.43 1.41 2.72
C ASP A 137 -6.48 2.18 1.91
N SER A 138 -6.17 2.40 0.63
CA SER A 138 -7.07 3.13 -0.28
C SER A 138 -8.35 2.35 -0.60
N TRP A 139 -8.33 1.02 -0.43
CA TRP A 139 -9.51 0.16 -0.55
C TRP A 139 -10.44 0.31 0.66
N LYS A 140 -9.88 0.42 1.88
CA LYS A 140 -10.62 0.59 3.14
C LYS A 140 -11.04 2.04 3.38
N THR A 141 -12.01 2.51 2.60
CA THR A 141 -12.51 3.90 2.64
C THR A 141 -13.00 4.38 4.01
N SER A 142 -13.42 3.47 4.90
CA SER A 142 -13.82 3.80 6.28
C SER A 142 -12.66 4.31 7.15
N ASN A 143 -11.42 3.88 6.88
CA ASN A 143 -10.23 4.34 7.57
C ASN A 143 -8.99 4.20 6.66
N ILE A 144 -8.83 5.17 5.76
CA ILE A 144 -7.81 5.14 4.70
C ILE A 144 -6.38 5.25 5.24
N LEU A 145 -6.19 5.94 6.37
CA LEU A 145 -4.88 6.16 6.99
C LEU A 145 -4.85 5.58 8.40
N PRO A 146 -4.95 4.24 8.53
CA PRO A 146 -5.00 3.59 9.82
C PRO A 146 -3.70 3.80 10.58
N SER A 147 -3.81 3.89 11.90
CA SER A 147 -2.67 3.69 12.80
C SER A 147 -2.23 2.21 12.82
N LEU A 148 -1.02 1.94 13.30
CA LEU A 148 -0.53 0.57 13.51
C LEU A 148 -1.52 -0.27 14.34
N GLN A 149 -2.07 0.30 15.41
CA GLN A 149 -3.02 -0.40 16.28
C GLN A 149 -4.36 -0.70 15.57
N GLU A 150 -4.80 0.16 14.67
CA GLU A 150 -6.04 -0.06 13.92
C GLU A 150 -5.84 -1.12 12.83
N ILE A 151 -4.75 -1.05 12.07
CA ILE A 151 -4.49 -2.02 11.01
C ILE A 151 -4.24 -3.43 11.58
N LYS A 152 -3.61 -3.53 12.77
CA LYS A 152 -3.43 -4.80 13.50
C LYS A 152 -4.73 -5.56 13.79
N LYS A 153 -5.86 -4.86 13.92
CA LYS A 153 -7.17 -5.50 14.19
C LYS A 153 -7.67 -6.34 13.02
N HIS A 154 -7.07 -6.19 11.84
CA HIS A 154 -7.39 -6.95 10.65
C HIS A 154 -6.59 -8.23 10.51
N PHE A 155 -5.71 -8.56 11.46
CA PHE A 155 -4.86 -9.75 11.38
C PHE A 155 -4.98 -10.60 12.64
N SER A 156 -5.02 -11.91 12.44
CA SER A 156 -4.79 -12.91 13.48
C SER A 156 -3.27 -13.12 13.68
N SER A 157 -2.87 -14.05 14.56
CA SER A 157 -1.45 -14.34 14.82
C SER A 157 -0.70 -15.01 13.66
N SER A 158 -1.39 -15.39 12.58
CA SER A 158 -0.85 -16.09 11.39
C SER A 158 -0.72 -15.18 10.17
N GLY A 159 -0.40 -13.90 10.38
CA GLY A 159 -0.23 -12.96 9.27
C GLY A 159 1.14 -13.12 8.61
N GLU A 160 1.17 -13.54 7.35
CA GLU A 160 2.34 -13.45 6.48
C GLU A 160 2.29 -12.14 5.67
N PHE A 161 3.42 -11.44 5.63
CA PHE A 161 3.55 -10.15 5.00
C PHE A 161 4.78 -10.08 4.10
N TYR A 162 4.63 -9.38 2.98
CA TYR A 162 5.70 -9.11 2.02
C TYR A 162 5.71 -7.62 1.67
N VAL A 163 6.91 -7.06 1.46
CA VAL A 163 7.11 -5.65 1.11
C VAL A 163 7.80 -5.58 -0.25
N ARG A 164 7.22 -4.82 -1.19
CA ARG A 164 7.82 -4.55 -2.50
C ARG A 164 7.75 -3.07 -2.85
N ALA A 165 8.67 -2.60 -3.67
CA ALA A 165 8.72 -1.21 -4.12
C ALA A 165 9.30 -1.11 -5.53
N TYR A 166 8.81 -0.12 -6.27
CA TYR A 166 9.38 0.30 -7.54
C TYR A 166 10.62 1.16 -7.34
N ASP A 167 11.69 0.85 -8.08
CA ASP A 167 12.90 1.66 -8.23
C ASP A 167 13.18 1.84 -9.72
N GLU A 168 13.38 3.08 -10.18
CA GLU A 168 13.65 3.40 -11.59
C GLU A 168 15.00 2.87 -12.08
N LYS A 169 15.92 2.48 -11.19
CA LYS A 169 17.29 2.09 -11.55
C LYS A 169 17.43 0.69 -12.17
N HIS A 170 16.34 0.06 -12.59
CA HIS A 170 16.35 -1.28 -13.21
C HIS A 170 16.26 -1.28 -14.75
N ASP A 171 16.49 -0.13 -15.40
CA ASP A 171 16.75 -0.03 -16.84
C ASP A 171 18.26 0.04 -17.17
#